data_AF-A0A413RPV4-F1
#
_entry.id   AF-A0A413RPV4-F1
#
_cell.length_a   1.000
_cell.length_b   1.000
_cell.length_c   1.000
_cell.angle_alpha   90.00
_cell.angle_beta   90.00
_cell.angle_gamma   90.00
#
_symmetry.space_group_name_H-M   'P 1'
#
loop_
_entity.id
_entity.type
_entity.pdbx_description
1 polymer ?
#
loop_
_entity_poly.entity_id
_entity_poly.type
_entity_poly.pdbx_seq_one_letter_code
_entity_poly.pdbx_strand_id
1 'polypeptide(L)'
;MTLDPWAPLGEAGTAEVVDALSFRDLVHLPKATPHAHRSDVELVGHRVALSWQHRELVASIDQREVARGVARTGEGQDTFAWEFTVMPVVVLGDAVEVERQRSGRDRWSLDVRGPGGRAWEWRPAGRLLADRMELTRADAKSAVVTHTLRPVPGHPRSPGGPPTVSWEASASLAEVLLPVMWVLDRTYSGLLPKTQRVVQGDIL
;
A
#
# COMPACT_ATOMS: atom_id res chain seq x y z
N MET A 1 -22.95 9.37 -12.92
CA MET A 1 -21.72 10.18 -12.89
C MET A 1 -20.56 9.22 -13.00
N THR A 2 -19.68 9.38 -13.98
CA THR A 2 -18.51 8.51 -14.14
C THR A 2 -17.44 9.00 -13.19
N LEU A 3 -17.01 8.17 -12.24
CA LEU A 3 -15.93 8.48 -11.31
C LEU A 3 -14.62 8.53 -12.11
N ASP A 4 -13.96 9.69 -12.14
CA ASP A 4 -12.58 9.81 -12.63
C ASP A 4 -11.64 9.57 -11.44
N PRO A 5 -10.93 8.44 -11.37
CA PRO A 5 -10.11 8.09 -10.22
C PRO A 5 -8.81 8.92 -10.17
N TRP A 6 -8.46 9.62 -11.26
CA TRP A 6 -7.24 10.40 -11.41
C TRP A 6 -7.45 11.90 -11.27
N ALA A 7 -8.71 12.35 -11.22
CA ALA A 7 -9.05 13.72 -10.89
C ALA A 7 -8.67 14.04 -9.43
N PRO A 8 -8.27 15.29 -9.14
CA PRO A 8 -8.04 15.73 -7.75
C PRO A 8 -9.30 15.55 -6.90
N LEU A 9 -9.12 15.07 -5.68
CA LEU A 9 -10.16 14.93 -4.67
C LEU A 9 -10.74 16.29 -4.24
N GLY A 10 -9.94 17.36 -4.32
CA GLY A 10 -10.36 18.73 -4.00
C GLY A 10 -10.34 19.06 -2.51
N GLU A 11 -10.22 18.07 -1.63
CA GLU A 11 -10.08 18.24 -0.19
C GLU A 11 -8.98 17.35 0.39
N ALA A 12 -8.21 17.91 1.34
CA ALA A 12 -7.26 17.16 2.12
C ALA A 12 -8.00 16.39 3.21
N GLY A 13 -7.51 15.21 3.59
CA GLY A 13 -8.21 14.38 4.55
C GLY A 13 -7.34 13.31 5.20
N THR A 14 -7.98 12.56 6.09
CA THR A 14 -7.39 11.41 6.78
C THR A 14 -8.49 10.39 7.06
N ALA A 15 -8.17 9.12 6.86
CA ALA A 15 -9.06 8.01 7.14
C ALA A 15 -8.31 6.90 7.89
N GLU A 16 -9.04 6.19 8.75
CA GLU A 16 -8.51 4.98 9.40
C GLU A 16 -8.51 3.82 8.39
N VAL A 17 -7.48 2.98 8.49
CA VAL A 17 -7.32 1.77 7.67
C VAL A 17 -7.19 0.61 8.64
N VAL A 18 -8.31 0.00 9.00
CA VAL A 18 -8.36 -1.13 9.92
C VAL A 18 -8.46 -2.42 9.12
N ASP A 19 -7.46 -3.30 9.26
CA ASP A 19 -7.52 -4.63 8.67
C ASP A 19 -8.40 -5.55 9.54
N ALA A 20 -9.48 -6.05 8.95
CA ALA A 20 -10.39 -6.98 9.57
C ALA A 20 -9.79 -8.38 9.70
N LEU A 21 -8.74 -8.69 8.93
CA LEU A 21 -8.04 -9.97 9.01
C LEU A 21 -6.79 -9.85 9.86
N SER A 22 -6.67 -10.69 10.89
CA SER A 22 -5.44 -10.81 11.66
C SER A 22 -4.38 -11.59 10.89
N PHE A 23 -3.11 -11.49 11.30
CA PHE A 23 -2.03 -12.35 10.78
C PHE A 23 -2.42 -13.84 10.76
N ARG A 24 -3.05 -14.31 11.84
CA ARG A 24 -3.46 -15.71 11.98
C ARG A 24 -4.52 -16.09 10.94
N ASP A 25 -5.46 -15.20 10.66
CA ASP A 25 -6.48 -15.42 9.64
C ASP A 25 -5.84 -15.54 8.25
N LEU A 26 -4.87 -14.68 7.94
CA LEU A 26 -4.19 -14.68 6.64
C LEU A 26 -3.35 -15.94 6.41
N VAL A 27 -2.62 -16.41 7.43
CA VAL A 27 -1.80 -17.63 7.37
C VAL A 27 -2.67 -18.88 7.19
N HIS A 28 -3.85 -18.90 7.81
CA HIS A 28 -4.75 -20.06 7.75
C HIS A 28 -5.83 -19.94 6.68
N LEU A 29 -5.92 -18.81 5.95
CA LEU A 29 -6.93 -18.61 4.93
C LEU A 29 -6.73 -19.63 3.80
N PRO A 30 -7.71 -20.53 3.55
CA PRO A 30 -7.59 -21.53 2.49
C PRO A 30 -7.19 -20.92 1.15
N LYS A 31 -6.27 -21.58 0.42
CA LYS A 31 -5.82 -21.09 -0.89
C LYS A 31 -6.98 -20.81 -1.84
N ALA A 32 -8.02 -21.64 -1.76
CA ALA A 32 -9.23 -21.55 -2.56
C ALA A 32 -10.31 -20.59 -2.03
N THR A 33 -10.05 -19.80 -0.98
CA THR A 33 -11.02 -18.82 -0.49
C THR A 33 -11.37 -17.83 -1.61
N PRO A 34 -12.62 -17.82 -2.09
CA PRO A 34 -12.99 -17.00 -3.25
C PRO A 34 -13.07 -15.53 -2.87
N HIS A 35 -13.48 -15.22 -1.63
CA HIS A 35 -13.64 -13.86 -1.13
C HIS A 35 -13.26 -13.74 0.35
N ALA A 36 -12.53 -12.68 0.72
CA ALA A 36 -12.30 -12.31 2.12
C ALA A 36 -12.24 -10.79 2.27
N HIS A 37 -13.13 -10.22 3.09
CA HIS A 37 -13.12 -8.78 3.36
C HIS A 37 -11.86 -8.39 4.15
N ARG A 38 -11.27 -7.23 3.82
CA ARG A 38 -10.06 -6.70 4.45
C ARG A 38 -10.32 -5.40 5.20
N SER A 39 -10.96 -4.42 4.58
CA SER A 39 -11.14 -3.11 5.20
C SER A 39 -12.26 -2.33 4.54
N ASP A 40 -12.82 -1.38 5.27
CA ASP A 40 -13.68 -0.32 4.75
C ASP A 40 -13.00 1.02 5.05
N VAL A 41 -12.79 1.84 4.03
CA VAL A 41 -12.12 3.14 4.16
C VAL A 41 -13.01 4.24 3.58
N GLU A 42 -13.27 5.27 4.38
CA GLU A 42 -14.06 6.44 3.95
C GLU A 42 -13.16 7.47 3.26
N LEU A 43 -13.33 7.66 1.96
CA LEU A 43 -12.56 8.60 1.13
C LEU A 43 -13.50 9.60 0.47
N VAL A 44 -13.48 10.86 0.90
CA VAL A 44 -14.20 11.99 0.25
C VAL A 44 -15.68 11.66 0.00
N GLY A 45 -16.36 11.22 1.05
CA GLY A 45 -17.78 10.84 0.99
C GLY A 45 -18.09 9.51 0.31
N HIS A 46 -17.06 8.74 -0.09
CA HIS A 46 -17.21 7.39 -0.63
C HIS A 46 -16.67 6.35 0.34
N ARG A 47 -17.50 5.35 0.67
CA ARG A 47 -17.03 4.14 1.33
C ARG A 47 -16.38 3.21 0.32
N VAL A 48 -15.08 2.97 0.49
CA VAL A 48 -14.32 2.01 -0.31
C VAL A 48 -14.19 0.70 0.46
N ALA A 49 -14.78 -0.36 -0.08
CA ALA A 49 -14.63 -1.71 0.43
C ALA A 49 -13.41 -2.38 -0.21
N LEU A 50 -12.47 -2.86 0.61
CA LEU A 50 -11.32 -3.65 0.19
C LEU A 50 -11.53 -5.12 0.55
N SER A 51 -11.34 -6.00 -0.42
CA SER A 51 -11.49 -7.45 -0.24
C SER A 51 -10.54 -8.22 -1.13
N TRP A 52 -10.10 -9.38 -0.66
CA TRP A 52 -9.50 -10.37 -1.54
C TRP A 52 -10.58 -11.06 -2.35
N GLN A 53 -10.35 -11.17 -3.66
CA GLN A 53 -11.14 -11.95 -4.60
C GLN A 53 -10.18 -12.84 -5.38
N HIS A 54 -10.23 -14.15 -5.17
CA HIS A 54 -9.33 -15.11 -5.83
C HIS A 54 -7.83 -14.72 -5.77
N ARG A 55 -7.37 -14.21 -4.61
CA ARG A 55 -5.98 -13.72 -4.35
C ARG A 55 -5.61 -12.40 -5.01
N GLU A 56 -6.55 -11.71 -5.64
CA GLU A 56 -6.41 -10.30 -6.03
C GLU A 56 -7.00 -9.42 -4.94
N LEU A 57 -6.31 -8.35 -4.53
CA LEU A 57 -6.88 -7.35 -3.65
C LEU A 57 -7.69 -6.37 -4.49
N VAL A 58 -8.98 -6.27 -4.23
CA VAL A 58 -9.94 -5.48 -4.99
C VAL A 58 -10.52 -4.38 -4.09
N ALA A 59 -10.48 -3.15 -4.59
CA ALA A 59 -11.16 -1.99 -4.01
C ALA A 59 -12.44 -1.68 -4.79
N SER A 60 -13.56 -1.52 -4.10
CA SER A 60 -14.87 -1.28 -4.71
C SER A 60 -15.62 -0.14 -4.03
N ILE A 61 -16.37 0.63 -4.81
CA ILE A 61 -17.31 1.67 -4.35
C ILE A 61 -18.68 1.30 -4.88
N ASP A 62 -19.70 1.27 -4.02
CA ASP A 62 -21.07 0.86 -4.40
C ASP A 62 -21.09 -0.48 -5.17
N GLN A 63 -20.28 -1.44 -4.72
CA GLN A 63 -20.09 -2.77 -5.34
C GLN A 63 -19.48 -2.76 -6.75
N ARG A 64 -19.02 -1.61 -7.24
CA ARG A 64 -18.28 -1.50 -8.50
C ARG A 64 -16.80 -1.47 -8.20
N GLU A 65 -16.05 -2.33 -8.88
CA GLU A 65 -14.60 -2.32 -8.82
C GLU A 65 -14.04 -0.98 -9.31
N VAL A 66 -13.14 -0.42 -8.52
CA VAL A 66 -12.39 0.80 -8.86
C VAL A 66 -10.90 0.47 -9.05
N ALA A 67 -10.36 -0.47 -8.28
CA ALA A 67 -8.99 -0.92 -8.44
C ALA A 67 -8.81 -2.40 -8.09
N ARG A 68 -7.84 -3.06 -8.73
CA ARG A 68 -7.40 -4.42 -8.41
C ARG A 68 -5.89 -4.53 -8.42
N GLY A 69 -5.33 -5.28 -7.48
CA GLY A 69 -3.90 -5.51 -7.36
C GLY A 69 -3.58 -6.98 -7.18
N VAL A 70 -2.48 -7.44 -7.79
CA VAL A 70 -2.01 -8.82 -7.67
C VAL A 70 -0.56 -8.81 -7.21
N ALA A 71 -0.29 -9.45 -6.08
CA ALA A 71 1.05 -9.64 -5.58
C ALA A 71 1.86 -10.53 -6.54
N ARG A 72 3.05 -10.07 -6.92
CA ARG A 72 4.01 -10.78 -7.76
C ARG A 72 5.36 -10.79 -7.07
N THR A 73 5.99 -11.95 -6.98
CA THR A 73 7.38 -12.04 -6.57
C THR A 73 8.28 -11.63 -7.73
N GLY A 74 9.11 -10.62 -7.52
CA GLY A 74 10.19 -10.23 -8.41
C GLY A 74 11.54 -10.76 -7.92
N GLU A 75 12.45 -10.99 -8.86
CA GLU A 75 13.86 -11.28 -8.59
C GLU A 75 14.65 -9.96 -8.65
N GLY A 76 15.41 -9.64 -7.60
CA GLY A 76 16.19 -8.41 -7.53
C GLY A 76 17.30 -8.38 -8.59
N GLN A 77 17.73 -7.18 -9.00
CA GLN A 77 18.86 -7.01 -9.93
C GLN A 77 20.24 -7.40 -9.34
N ASP A 78 20.31 -7.74 -8.04
CA ASP A 78 21.57 -8.05 -7.35
C ASP A 78 21.90 -9.56 -7.40
N THR A 79 23.20 -9.89 -7.42
CA THR A 79 23.80 -11.24 -7.44
C THR A 79 23.40 -12.15 -6.25
N PHE A 80 22.64 -11.61 -5.29
CA PHE A 80 21.98 -12.36 -4.23
C PHE A 80 20.47 -12.28 -4.48
N ALA A 81 19.89 -13.39 -4.96
CA ALA A 81 18.46 -13.52 -5.21
C ALA A 81 17.67 -13.41 -3.88
N TRP A 82 17.27 -12.19 -3.54
CA TRP A 82 16.27 -11.96 -2.50
C TRP A 82 14.94 -11.73 -3.21
N GLU A 83 14.02 -12.67 -3.02
CA GLU A 83 12.63 -12.52 -3.42
C GLU A 83 12.06 -11.23 -2.80
N PHE A 84 11.45 -10.39 -3.63
CA PHE A 84 10.69 -9.24 -3.16
C PHE A 84 9.33 -9.21 -3.84
N THR A 85 8.28 -8.96 -3.08
CA THR A 85 6.94 -8.86 -3.64
C THR A 85 6.70 -7.43 -4.11
N VAL A 86 6.13 -7.26 -5.29
CA VAL A 86 5.49 -6.01 -5.77
C VAL A 86 4.04 -6.28 -6.09
N MET A 87 3.21 -5.24 -6.08
CA MET A 87 1.81 -5.36 -6.45
C MET A 87 1.48 -4.28 -7.48
N PRO A 88 1.64 -4.59 -8.77
CA PRO A 88 1.04 -3.78 -9.83
C PRO A 88 -0.48 -3.70 -9.61
N VAL A 89 -1.06 -2.55 -9.95
CA VAL A 89 -2.49 -2.27 -9.74
C VAL A 89 -3.10 -1.82 -11.05
N VAL A 90 -4.35 -2.20 -11.29
CA VAL A 90 -5.17 -1.63 -12.37
C VAL A 90 -6.26 -0.79 -11.72
N VAL A 91 -6.38 0.48 -12.11
CA VAL A 91 -7.38 1.42 -11.60
C VAL A 91 -8.31 1.81 -12.74
N LEU A 92 -9.56 1.36 -12.71
CA LEU A 92 -10.57 1.55 -13.77
C LEU A 92 -10.04 1.33 -15.21
N GLY A 93 -9.18 0.32 -15.37
CA GLY A 93 -8.59 -0.07 -16.67
C GLY A 93 -7.19 0.50 -16.92
N ASP A 94 -6.74 1.49 -16.16
CA ASP A 94 -5.40 2.05 -16.26
C ASP A 94 -4.40 1.25 -15.44
N ALA A 95 -3.28 0.85 -16.07
CA ALA A 95 -2.22 0.11 -15.41
C ALA A 95 -1.32 1.03 -14.59
N VAL A 96 -0.97 0.57 -13.38
CA VAL A 96 0.05 1.13 -12.50
C VAL A 96 1.12 0.07 -12.29
N GLU A 97 2.29 0.36 -12.84
CA GLU A 97 3.48 -0.48 -12.74
C GLU A 97 4.27 -0.10 -11.50
N VAL A 98 4.90 -1.11 -10.89
CA VAL A 98 5.65 -0.95 -9.65
C VAL A 98 6.95 -1.73 -9.76
N GLU A 99 8.06 -1.02 -9.74
CA GLU A 99 9.41 -1.57 -9.79
C GLU A 99 10.14 -1.23 -8.49
N ARG A 100 10.94 -2.15 -7.96
CA ARG A 100 11.76 -1.85 -6.78
C ARG A 100 13.07 -1.22 -7.20
N GLN A 101 13.40 -0.11 -6.54
CA GLN A 101 14.70 0.56 -6.65
C GLN A 101 15.49 0.41 -5.35
N ARG A 102 16.82 0.34 -5.48
CA ARG A 102 17.72 0.36 -4.34
C ARG A 102 17.89 1.81 -3.87
N SER A 103 17.54 2.11 -2.62
CA SER A 103 17.63 3.46 -2.04
C SER A 103 18.65 3.49 -0.90
N GLY A 104 19.93 3.64 -1.26
CA GLY A 104 21.03 3.63 -0.29
C GLY A 104 21.32 2.24 0.31
N ARG A 105 21.90 2.21 1.51
CA ARG A 105 22.42 0.97 2.13
C ARG A 105 21.32 0.09 2.72
N ASP A 106 20.29 0.69 3.33
CA ASP A 106 19.31 -0.03 4.16
C ASP A 106 17.84 0.30 3.86
N ARG A 107 17.56 1.14 2.85
CA ARG A 107 16.19 1.52 2.47
C ARG A 107 15.93 1.11 1.02
N TRP A 108 14.71 0.69 0.75
CA TRP A 108 14.23 0.46 -0.62
C TRP A 108 13.20 1.52 -0.92
N SER A 109 13.05 1.87 -2.19
CA SER A 109 11.89 2.60 -2.69
C SER A 109 11.27 1.82 -3.84
N LEU A 110 10.03 2.12 -4.18
CA LEU A 110 9.41 1.65 -5.40
C LEU A 110 9.29 2.82 -6.34
N ASP A 111 9.78 2.64 -7.56
CA ASP A 111 9.42 3.47 -8.69
C ASP A 111 8.04 3.01 -9.17
N VAL A 112 7.11 3.95 -9.24
CA VAL A 112 5.70 3.69 -9.58
C VAL A 112 5.39 4.50 -10.83
N ARG A 113 4.91 3.84 -11.88
CA ARG A 113 4.55 4.48 -13.15
C ARG A 113 3.09 4.21 -13.44
N GLY A 114 2.37 5.23 -13.90
CA GLY A 114 0.93 5.15 -14.19
C GLY A 114 0.55 5.82 -15.51
N PRO A 115 -0.76 5.94 -15.78
CA PRO A 115 -1.27 6.48 -17.04
C PRO A 115 -0.88 7.95 -17.23
N GLY A 116 -0.84 8.38 -18.50
CA GLY A 116 -0.59 9.79 -18.84
C GLY A 116 0.80 10.30 -18.45
N GLY A 117 1.79 9.41 -18.31
CA GLY A 117 3.16 9.77 -17.92
C GLY A 117 3.31 10.10 -16.44
N ARG A 118 2.32 9.75 -15.60
CA ARG A 118 2.41 9.94 -14.15
C ARG A 118 3.47 9.01 -13.56
N ALA A 119 4.25 9.53 -12.63
CA ALA A 119 5.27 8.79 -11.92
C ALA A 119 5.33 9.21 -10.46
N TRP A 120 5.61 8.25 -9.59
CA TRP A 120 5.74 8.45 -8.15
C TRP A 120 6.88 7.61 -7.60
N GLU A 121 7.41 8.07 -6.47
CA GLU A 121 8.22 7.26 -5.58
C GLU A 121 7.38 6.85 -4.37
N TRP A 122 7.34 5.55 -4.08
CA TRP A 122 6.78 5.02 -2.84
C TRP A 122 7.89 4.54 -1.93
N ARG A 123 8.03 5.15 -0.75
CA ARG A 123 9.18 4.89 0.13
C ARG A 123 8.81 4.81 1.61
N PRO A 124 9.54 4.02 2.40
CA PRO A 124 9.44 4.04 3.85
C PRO A 124 10.06 5.32 4.42
N ALA A 125 9.38 5.93 5.39
CA ALA A 125 9.82 7.11 6.10
C ALA A 125 9.74 6.93 7.62
N GLY A 126 10.58 7.66 8.34
CA GLY A 126 10.76 7.54 9.79
C GLY A 126 12.21 7.80 10.22
N ARG A 127 12.39 8.16 11.49
CA ARG A 127 13.70 8.59 12.03
C ARG A 127 14.65 7.43 12.23
N LEU A 128 14.32 6.52 13.15
CA LEU A 128 15.12 5.33 13.48
C LEU A 128 14.60 4.11 12.72
N LEU A 129 13.28 3.96 12.68
CA LEU A 129 12.55 2.88 12.04
C LEU A 129 11.50 3.50 11.12
N ALA A 130 11.15 2.81 10.03
CA ALA A 130 10.02 3.20 9.21
C ALA A 130 8.72 3.09 10.02
N ASP A 131 8.04 4.21 10.21
CA ASP A 131 6.75 4.30 10.94
C ASP A 131 5.58 4.68 10.02
N ARG A 132 5.90 4.99 8.76
CA ARG A 132 4.96 5.34 7.70
C ARG A 132 5.58 5.07 6.33
N MET A 133 4.74 5.13 5.33
CA MET A 133 5.11 5.12 3.92
C MET A 133 4.62 6.41 3.26
N GLU A 134 5.42 6.95 2.35
CA GLU A 134 5.18 8.23 1.67
C GLU A 134 5.13 7.98 0.16
N LEU A 135 4.05 8.46 -0.49
CA LEU A 135 3.91 8.52 -1.95
C LEU A 135 4.21 9.94 -2.39
N THR A 136 5.27 10.11 -3.18
CA THR A 136 5.72 11.42 -3.67
C THR A 136 5.67 11.40 -5.18
N ARG A 137 5.00 12.37 -5.82
CA ARG A 137 5.06 12.53 -7.28
C ARG A 137 6.50 12.83 -7.71
N ALA A 138 6.91 12.40 -8.90
CA ALA A 138 8.27 12.59 -9.38
C ALA A 138 8.73 14.06 -9.44
N ASP A 139 7.79 14.99 -9.62
CA ASP A 139 8.01 16.45 -9.68
C ASP A 139 7.76 17.17 -8.33
N ALA A 140 7.33 16.45 -7.29
CA ALA A 140 6.99 17.01 -5.99
C ALA A 140 8.14 16.85 -4.98
N LYS A 141 8.19 17.78 -4.02
CA LYS A 141 9.14 17.72 -2.89
C LYS A 141 8.56 17.09 -1.64
N SER A 142 7.23 17.08 -1.52
CA SER A 142 6.48 16.52 -0.41
C SER A 142 5.63 15.34 -0.86
N ALA A 143 5.33 14.46 0.08
CA ALA A 143 4.44 13.33 -0.16
C ALA A 143 3.00 13.82 -0.37
N VAL A 144 2.36 13.38 -1.45
CA VAL A 144 0.94 13.66 -1.73
C VAL A 144 0.01 12.77 -0.89
N VAL A 145 0.49 11.57 -0.54
CA VAL A 145 -0.22 10.62 0.34
C VAL A 145 0.78 10.03 1.34
N THR A 146 0.36 9.95 2.60
CA THR A 146 1.12 9.30 3.68
C THR A 146 0.27 8.22 4.32
N HIS A 147 0.81 7.01 4.47
CA HIS A 147 0.15 5.91 5.16
C HIS A 147 0.95 5.53 6.40
N THR A 148 0.36 5.62 7.58
CA THR A 148 1.02 5.21 8.82
C THR A 148 1.03 3.67 8.94
N LEU A 149 2.10 3.12 9.49
CA LEU A 149 2.25 1.67 9.67
C LEU A 149 1.94 1.30 11.13
N ARG A 150 1.03 0.35 11.36
CA ARG A 150 0.77 -0.22 12.71
C ARG A 150 0.61 -1.74 12.61
N PRO A 151 1.26 -2.52 13.49
CA PRO A 151 2.26 -2.09 14.47
C PRO A 151 3.57 -1.62 13.81
N VAL A 152 4.36 -0.78 14.51
CA VAL A 152 5.76 -0.47 14.12
C VAL A 152 6.67 -1.43 14.87
N PRO A 153 7.42 -2.31 14.19
CA PRO A 153 8.27 -3.27 14.88
C PRO A 153 9.33 -2.62 15.74
N GLY A 154 9.64 -3.22 16.89
CA GLY A 154 10.59 -2.66 17.86
C GLY A 154 10.08 -1.42 18.61
N HIS A 155 8.84 -0.95 18.34
CA HIS A 155 8.22 0.16 19.04
C HIS A 155 7.00 -0.30 19.86
N PRO A 156 7.20 -0.76 21.11
CA PRO A 156 6.11 -1.31 21.94
C PRO A 156 5.05 -0.29 22.36
N ARG A 157 5.23 1.02 22.07
CA ARG A 157 4.34 2.11 22.51
C ARG A 157 4.23 3.26 21.52
N SER A 158 4.24 3.01 20.21
CA SER A 158 4.14 4.14 19.28
C SER A 158 3.26 3.88 18.09
N PRO A 159 2.37 4.87 17.86
CA PRO A 159 1.40 5.52 18.74
C PRO A 159 0.16 4.63 18.97
N GLY A 160 -0.70 5.07 19.89
CA GLY A 160 -2.01 4.46 20.10
C GLY A 160 -3.01 4.85 19.00
N GLY A 161 -3.85 3.90 18.61
CA GLY A 161 -4.86 4.07 17.56
C GLY A 161 -4.60 3.21 16.32
N PRO A 162 -5.60 3.08 15.44
CA PRO A 162 -5.48 2.32 14.19
C PRO A 162 -4.50 2.98 13.20
N PRO A 163 -3.98 2.24 12.20
CA PRO A 163 -3.28 2.85 11.09
C PRO A 163 -4.21 3.80 10.33
N THR A 164 -3.62 4.80 9.70
CA THR A 164 -4.33 5.85 8.97
C THR A 164 -3.65 6.14 7.65
N VAL A 165 -4.45 6.56 6.66
CA VAL A 165 -3.99 7.17 5.41
C VAL A 165 -4.39 8.64 5.42
N SER A 166 -3.46 9.53 5.06
CA SER A 166 -3.68 10.96 4.91
C SER A 166 -3.26 11.45 3.54
N TRP A 167 -3.95 12.46 3.01
CA TRP A 167 -3.72 12.96 1.66
C TRP A 167 -3.86 14.48 1.57
N GLU A 168 -3.16 15.06 0.60
CA GLU A 168 -3.33 16.46 0.21
C GLU A 168 -4.58 16.65 -0.69
N ALA A 169 -5.14 17.86 -0.75
CA ALA A 169 -6.30 18.15 -1.59
C ALA A 169 -6.06 17.92 -3.10
N SER A 170 -4.80 17.96 -3.52
CA SER A 170 -4.38 17.69 -4.89
C SER A 170 -4.28 16.20 -5.21
N ALA A 171 -4.34 15.32 -4.21
CA ALA A 171 -4.32 13.88 -4.39
C ALA A 171 -5.55 13.44 -5.17
N SER A 172 -5.39 12.40 -5.97
CA SER A 172 -6.48 11.69 -6.64
C SER A 172 -6.93 10.47 -5.83
N LEU A 173 -8.13 9.96 -6.10
CA LEU A 173 -8.62 8.74 -5.46
C LEU A 173 -7.63 7.58 -5.68
N ALA A 174 -7.12 7.42 -6.89
CA ALA A 174 -6.13 6.41 -7.24
C ALA A 174 -4.86 6.53 -6.39
N GLU A 175 -4.32 7.75 -6.23
CA GLU A 175 -3.12 7.99 -5.41
C GLU A 175 -3.31 7.63 -3.93
N VAL A 176 -4.55 7.70 -3.41
CA VAL A 176 -4.87 7.26 -2.04
C VAL A 176 -5.03 5.74 -1.97
N LEU A 177 -5.74 5.14 -2.94
CA LEU A 177 -6.01 3.70 -2.98
C LEU A 177 -4.73 2.87 -3.09
N LEU A 178 -3.77 3.31 -3.90
CA LEU A 178 -2.50 2.60 -4.13
C LEU A 178 -1.75 2.30 -2.81
N PRO A 179 -1.37 3.30 -1.99
CA PRO A 179 -0.87 3.12 -0.62
C PRO A 179 -1.67 2.18 0.26
N VAL A 180 -3.00 2.33 0.32
CA VAL A 180 -3.88 1.51 1.17
C VAL A 180 -3.79 0.05 0.74
N MET A 181 -3.90 -0.22 -0.55
CA MET A 181 -3.83 -1.57 -1.09
C MET A 181 -2.45 -2.19 -0.88
N TRP A 182 -1.36 -1.44 -1.10
CA TRP A 182 0.00 -1.95 -0.90
C TRP A 182 0.31 -2.23 0.57
N VAL A 183 -0.16 -1.37 1.48
CA VAL A 183 0.02 -1.62 2.90
C VAL A 183 -0.77 -2.84 3.32
N LEU A 184 -2.06 -2.97 2.96
CA LEU A 184 -2.85 -4.15 3.29
C LEU A 184 -2.25 -5.43 2.67
N ASP A 185 -1.87 -5.43 1.39
CA ASP A 185 -1.23 -6.59 0.77
C ASP A 185 0.04 -7.03 1.53
N ARG A 186 0.85 -6.06 1.94
CA ARG A 186 2.17 -6.33 2.51
C ARG A 186 2.27 -6.22 4.03
N THR A 187 1.15 -6.07 4.73
CA THR A 187 1.12 -5.92 6.20
C THR A 187 1.89 -7.05 6.90
N TYR A 188 2.02 -8.22 6.24
CA TYR A 188 2.68 -9.40 6.79
C TYR A 188 3.73 -10.06 5.87
N SER A 189 4.13 -9.41 4.77
CA SER A 189 5.03 -10.00 3.75
C SER A 189 6.23 -9.12 3.36
N GLY A 190 6.53 -8.07 4.12
CA GLY A 190 7.82 -7.36 4.01
C GLY A 190 7.77 -5.88 3.60
N LEU A 191 6.84 -5.10 4.15
CA LEU A 191 6.88 -3.62 4.07
C LEU A 191 8.13 -3.00 4.72
N LEU A 192 8.89 -3.78 5.49
CA LEU A 192 9.89 -3.25 6.39
C LEU A 192 11.31 -3.70 6.00
N PRO A 193 12.33 -2.85 6.22
CA PRO A 193 13.74 -3.21 6.06
C PRO A 193 14.13 -4.54 6.72
N LYS A 194 15.14 -5.23 6.16
CA LYS A 194 15.62 -6.56 6.60
C LYS A 194 15.93 -6.62 8.10
N THR A 195 16.53 -5.57 8.66
CA THR A 195 16.82 -5.47 10.09
C THR A 195 15.56 -5.45 10.96
N GLN A 196 14.45 -4.91 10.46
CA GLN A 196 13.16 -4.93 11.15
C GLN A 196 12.48 -6.30 11.05
N ARG A 197 12.60 -6.98 9.90
CA ARG A 197 12.10 -8.35 9.71
C ARG A 197 12.81 -9.39 10.59
N VAL A 198 14.13 -9.25 10.77
CA VAL A 198 14.92 -10.10 11.69
C VAL A 198 14.54 -9.85 13.15
N VAL A 199 14.27 -8.60 13.54
CA VAL A 199 13.79 -8.28 14.90
C VAL A 199 12.36 -8.79 15.16
N GLN A 200 11.54 -8.98 14.11
CA GLN A 200 10.23 -9.63 14.21
C GLN A 200 10.29 -11.16 14.26
N GLY A 201 11.43 -11.77 13.93
CA GLY A 201 11.51 -13.23 13.75
C GLY A 201 10.87 -13.73 12.44
N ASP A 202 10.58 -12.83 11.48
CA ASP A 202 9.97 -13.16 10.18
C ASP A 202 10.97 -13.74 9.17
N ILE A 203 12.26 -13.69 9.50
CA ILE A 203 13.36 -14.32 8.75
C ILE A 203 14.25 -15.00 9.80
N LEU A 204 14.40 -16.32 9.68
CA LEU A 204 15.45 -17.09 10.37
C LEU A 204 16.80 -16.88 9.68
#